data_AF-A0A7C6SXK5-F1
#
_entry.id   AF-A0A7C6SXK5-F1
#
_cell.length_a   1.000
_cell.length_b   1.000
_cell.length_c   1.000
_cell.angle_alpha   90.00
_cell.angle_beta   90.00
_cell.angle_gamma   90.00
#
_symmetry.space_group_name_H-M   'P 1'
#
loop_
_entity.id
_entity.type
_entity.pdbx_description
1 polymer ?
#
loop_
_entity_poly.entity_id
_entity_poly.type
_entity_poly.pdbx_seq_one_letter_code
_entity_poly.pdbx_strand_id
1 'polypeptide(L)' 'MTTDLFEVITKRRSERHFKPDPVPDETVRRIMECGLKAPSAGNMQPWQFIIVKRPELKADLAEAALGQKF' A
#
# COMPACT_ATOMS: atom_id res chain seq x y z
N MET A 1 -1.27 -18.49 13.90
CA MET A 1 -2.74 -18.35 13.94
C MET A 1 -3.13 -17.33 12.89
N THR A 2 -4.02 -17.68 11.97
CA THR A 2 -4.60 -16.73 11.03
C THR A 2 -5.62 -15.86 11.77
N THR A 3 -5.43 -14.55 11.77
CA THR A 3 -6.41 -13.58 12.29
C THR A 3 -7.68 -13.65 11.45
N ASP A 4 -8.85 -13.54 12.11
CA ASP A 4 -10.14 -13.54 11.42
C ASP A 4 -10.29 -12.32 10.48
N LEU A 5 -10.92 -12.52 9.32
CA LEU A 5 -11.06 -11.46 8.31
C LEU A 5 -11.90 -10.28 8.83
N PHE A 6 -13.01 -10.55 9.52
CA PHE A 6 -13.89 -9.50 10.05
C PHE A 6 -13.20 -8.75 11.18
N GLU A 7 -12.39 -9.44 11.99
CA GLU A 7 -11.53 -8.80 12.98
C GLU A 7 -10.53 -7.84 12.33
N VAL A 8 -9.83 -8.25 11.27
CA VAL A 8 -8.87 -7.37 10.55
C VAL A 8 -9.57 -6.14 9.99
N ILE A 9 -10.72 -6.31 9.34
CA ILE A 9 -11.49 -5.21 8.74
C ILE A 9 -11.94 -4.21 9.80
N THR A 10 -12.48 -4.68 10.93
CA THR A 10 -13.01 -3.82 11.99
C THR A 10 -11.91 -3.10 12.79
N LYS A 11 -10.73 -3.71 12.94
CA LYS A 11 -9.60 -3.10 13.65
C LYS A 11 -8.79 -2.11 12.81
N ARG A 12 -8.92 -2.12 11.49
CA ARG A 12 -8.14 -1.26 10.58
C ARG A 12 -8.20 0.22 10.98
N ARG A 13 -7.03 0.84 11.08
CA ARG A 13 -6.84 2.29 11.27
C ARG A 13 -5.96 2.86 10.15
N SER A 14 -5.94 4.19 10.03
CA SER A 14 -4.98 4.88 9.17
C SER A 14 -3.78 5.29 10.01
N GLU A 15 -2.65 4.62 9.79
CA GLU A 15 -1.40 4.91 10.49
C GLU A 15 -0.62 6.03 9.80
N ARG A 16 0.03 6.88 10.61
CA ARG A 16 0.85 8.01 10.16
C ARG A 16 2.22 8.06 10.85
N HIS A 17 2.59 6.99 11.55
CA HIS A 17 3.88 6.84 12.21
C HIS A 17 4.46 5.49 11.83
N PHE A 18 5.55 5.51 11.07
CA PHE A 18 6.17 4.30 10.53
C PHE A 18 7.61 4.16 11.03
N LYS A 19 8.07 2.92 11.07
CA LYS A 19 9.49 2.63 11.30
C LYS A 19 10.31 3.05 10.06
N PRO A 20 11.61 3.38 10.23
CA PRO A 20 12.49 3.68 9.11
C PRO A 20 12.80 2.44 8.25
N ASP A 21 12.54 1.24 8.78
CA ASP A 21 12.78 -0.02 8.10
C ASP A 21 11.99 -0.12 6.79
N PRO A 22 12.64 -0.48 5.67
CA PRO A 22 11.93 -0.72 4.42
C PRO A 22 11.04 -1.95 4.54
N VAL A 23 9.89 -1.92 3.87
CA VAL A 23 9.04 -3.11 3.73
C VAL A 23 9.73 -4.11 2.78
N PRO A 24 9.85 -5.40 3.14
CA PRO A 24 10.41 -6.42 2.26
C PRO A 24 9.67 -6.53 0.92
N ASP A 25 10.41 -6.77 -0.16
CA ASP A 25 9.86 -6.84 -1.52
C ASP A 25 8.84 -7.94 -1.70
N GLU A 26 9.03 -9.08 -1.04
CA GLU A 26 8.05 -10.17 -1.04
C GLU A 26 6.71 -9.75 -0.45
N THR A 27 6.72 -8.93 0.61
CA THR A 27 5.51 -8.44 1.27
C THR A 27 4.78 -7.48 0.35
N VAL A 28 5.50 -6.55 -0.28
CA VAL A 28 4.92 -5.63 -1.27
C VAL A 28 4.29 -6.42 -2.42
N ARG A 29 5.02 -7.39 -3.00
CA ARG A 29 4.52 -8.23 -4.09
C ARG A 29 3.25 -8.97 -3.71
N ARG A 30 3.21 -9.60 -2.54
CA ARG A 30 2.02 -10.31 -2.04
C ARG A 30 0.80 -9.39 -1.91
N ILE A 31 0.99 -8.16 -1.42
CA ILE A 31 -0.09 -7.16 -1.36
C ILE A 31 -0.61 -6.85 -2.76
N MET A 32 0.30 -6.65 -3.73
CA MET A 32 -0.08 -6.37 -5.12
C MET A 32 -0.86 -7.52 -5.75
N GLU A 33 -0.37 -8.75 -5.61
CA GLU A 33 -1.02 -9.95 -6.13
C GLU A 33 -2.44 -10.13 -5.58
N CYS A 34 -2.64 -9.86 -4.27
CA CYS A 34 -3.96 -9.83 -3.66
C CYS A 34 -4.84 -8.71 -4.23
N GLY A 35 -4.30 -7.50 -4.41
CA GLY A 35 -5.03 -6.37 -4.98
C GLY A 35 -5.50 -6.62 -6.41
N LEU A 36 -4.66 -7.24 -7.24
CA LEU A 36 -4.98 -7.61 -8.62
C LEU A 36 -6.11 -8.64 -8.74
N LYS A 37 -6.42 -9.37 -7.65
CA LYS A 37 -7.55 -10.32 -7.61
C LYS A 37 -8.92 -9.62 -7.46
N ALA A 38 -8.94 -8.31 -7.22
CA ALA A 38 -10.18 -7.56 -7.12
C ALA A 38 -10.95 -7.62 -8.46
N PRO A 39 -12.30 -7.73 -8.42
CA PRO A 39 -13.10 -7.74 -9.63
C PRO A 39 -12.96 -6.41 -10.38
N SER A 40 -12.94 -6.48 -11.71
CA SER A 40 -12.96 -5.30 -12.59
C SER A 40 -14.05 -5.45 -13.65
N ALA A 41 -14.68 -4.33 -14.01
CA ALA A 41 -15.73 -4.32 -15.03
C ALA A 41 -15.18 -4.90 -16.35
N GLY A 42 -15.85 -5.91 -16.89
CA GLY A 42 -15.42 -6.59 -18.12
C GLY A 42 -14.03 -7.23 -18.05
N ASN A 43 -13.49 -7.48 -16.85
CA ASN A 43 -12.11 -7.95 -16.64
C ASN A 43 -11.02 -7.04 -17.24
N MET A 44 -11.30 -5.74 -17.35
CA MET A 44 -10.35 -4.78 -17.96
C MET A 44 -9.04 -4.64 -17.19
N GLN A 45 -9.01 -4.99 -15.90
CA GLN A 45 -7.84 -4.85 -15.03
C GLN A 45 -7.17 -3.47 -15.14
N PRO A 46 -7.93 -2.35 -15.00
CA PRO A 46 -7.42 -1.01 -15.32
C PRO A 46 -6.41 -0.44 -14.31
N TRP A 47 -5.86 -1.27 -13.42
CA TRP A 47 -5.17 -0.85 -12.21
C TRP A 47 -3.68 -0.76 -12.54
N GLN A 48 -3.08 0.41 -12.33
CA GLN A 48 -1.65 0.62 -12.47
C GLN A 48 -1.04 0.98 -11.12
N PHE A 49 0.07 0.35 -10.80
CA PHE A 49 0.74 0.53 -9.52
C PHE A 49 2.20 0.87 -9.74
N ILE A 50 2.65 1.95 -9.11
CA ILE A 50 4.03 2.42 -9.17
C ILE A 50 4.62 2.35 -7.76
N ILE A 51 5.65 1.52 -7.60
CA ILE A 51 6.32 1.34 -6.31
C ILE A 51 7.49 2.32 -6.24
N VAL A 52 7.36 3.37 -5.42
CA VAL A 52 8.39 4.38 -5.22
C VAL A 52 9.21 4.06 -3.97
N LYS A 53 10.48 3.70 -4.17
CA LYS A 53 11.43 3.39 -3.08
C LYS A 53 12.47 4.47 -2.83
N ARG A 54 12.74 5.30 -3.84
CA ARG A 54 13.78 6.33 -3.79
C ARG A 54 13.38 7.43 -2.78
N PRO A 55 14.19 7.70 -1.74
CA PRO A 55 13.86 8.67 -0.70
C PRO A 55 13.57 10.07 -1.24
N GLU A 56 14.33 10.52 -2.23
CA GLU A 56 14.18 11.82 -2.89
C GLU A 56 12.82 11.94 -3.58
N LEU A 57 12.41 10.92 -4.33
CA LEU A 57 11.08 10.91 -4.95
C LEU A 57 9.95 10.85 -3.93
N LYS A 58 10.15 10.15 -2.81
CA LYS A 58 9.16 10.12 -1.73
C LYS A 58 8.99 11.51 -1.10
N ALA A 59 10.07 12.26 -0.96
CA ALA A 59 10.03 13.63 -0.45
C ALA A 59 9.27 14.56 -1.41
N ASP A 60 9.53 14.47 -2.72
CA ASP A 60 8.80 15.23 -3.74
C ASP A 60 7.30 14.90 -3.74
N LEU A 61 6.94 13.62 -3.61
CA LEU A 61 5.55 13.18 -3.51
C LEU A 61 4.87 13.68 -2.24
N ALA A 62 5.57 13.69 -1.11
CA ALA A 62 5.05 14.22 0.16
C ALA A 62 4.75 15.72 0.04
N GLU A 63 5.62 16.49 -0.62
CA GLU A 63 5.40 17.91 -0.89
C GLU A 63 4.17 18.14 -1.78
N ALA A 64 4.08 17.40 -2.90
CA ALA A 64 2.91 17.44 -3.78
C ALA A 64 1.62 17.01 -3.07
N ALA A 65 1.72 16.15 -2.06
CA ALA A 65 0.63 15.71 -1.21
C ALA A 65 0.36 16.64 -0.01
N LEU A 66 0.50 17.96 -0.20
CA LEU A 66 0.25 18.98 0.83
C LEU A 66 1.19 18.86 2.06
N GLY A 67 2.44 18.45 1.83
CA GLY A 67 3.46 18.33 2.89
C GLY A 67 3.23 17.15 3.85
N GLN A 68 2.57 16.08 3.42
CA GLN A 68 2.32 14.88 4.23
C GLN A 68 3.56 13.98 4.32
N LYS A 69 4.29 14.05 5.43
CA LYS A 69 5.63 13.43 5.61
C LYS A 69 5.65 12.11 6.40
N PHE A 70 4.50 11.43 6.53
CA PHE A 70 4.45 10.13 7.21
C PHE A 70 5.05 9.00 6.35
#